data_AF-A0A924U1W9-F1
#
_entry.id   AF-A0A924U1W9-F1
#
_cell.length_a   1.000
_cell.length_b   1.000
_cell.length_c   1.000
_cell.angle_alpha   90.00
_cell.angle_beta   90.00
_cell.angle_gamma   90.00
#
_symmetry.space_group_name_H-M   'P 1'
#
loop_
_entity.id
_entity.type
_entity.pdbx_description
1 polymer ?
#
loop_
_entity_poly.entity_id
_entity_poly.type
_entity_poly.pdbx_seq_one_letter_code
_entity_poly.pdbx_strand_id
1 'polypeptide(L)'
;MHADAAPRAAAPSRLPTDGWVGTRELPGYRAGNVVVKLDDLPGVAPDHFYFDLLLLGAGGRIEDTHSGPCGALARQRSLDERSRFVRVVAELLRHAPADDRGLAAIGQVLSFIRERGVATDALVLAAQLLDDACSEGVVVASLNHLLELSLGAEEAQREMCGVVSRLAQAPESGHINGGGLAAQVSYVVRTVGKARARRYLREGTAFKLVPTPDMFGV
;
A
#
# COMPACT_ATOMS: atom_id res chain seq x y z
N MET A 1 -24.02 0.09 -49.94
CA MET A 1 -23.94 -0.46 -48.57
C MET A 1 -22.50 -0.30 -48.09
N HIS A 2 -22.22 0.75 -47.32
CA HIS A 2 -20.94 0.90 -46.64
C HIS A 2 -21.01 0.11 -45.34
N ALA A 3 -20.23 -0.97 -45.25
CA ALA A 3 -20.03 -1.70 -44.02
C ALA A 3 -18.99 -0.93 -43.19
N ASP A 4 -19.49 -0.35 -42.12
CA ASP A 4 -18.77 0.39 -41.09
C ASP A 4 -17.80 -0.57 -40.38
N ALA A 5 -16.50 -0.29 -40.50
CA ALA A 5 -15.47 -1.07 -39.82
C ALA A 5 -15.41 -0.61 -38.36
N ALA A 6 -15.97 -1.43 -37.47
CA ALA A 6 -15.92 -1.18 -36.03
C ALA A 6 -14.47 -0.93 -35.56
N PRO A 7 -14.22 0.08 -34.71
CA PRO A 7 -12.88 0.38 -34.23
C PRO A 7 -12.38 -0.78 -33.36
N ARG A 8 -11.28 -1.37 -33.82
CA ARG A 8 -10.53 -2.44 -33.17
C ARG A 8 -10.17 -1.97 -31.76
N ALA A 9 -10.80 -2.58 -30.74
CA ALA A 9 -10.55 -2.26 -29.33
C ALA A 9 -9.04 -2.30 -29.06
N ALA A 10 -8.48 -1.15 -28.67
CA ALA A 10 -7.09 -1.04 -28.28
C ALA A 10 -6.85 -2.02 -27.12
N ALA A 11 -5.86 -2.90 -27.26
CA ALA A 11 -5.43 -3.75 -26.18
C ALA A 11 -5.16 -2.86 -24.95
N PRO A 12 -5.59 -3.25 -23.73
CA PRO A 12 -5.33 -2.47 -22.54
C PRO A 12 -3.81 -2.27 -22.44
N SER A 13 -3.37 -1.03 -22.61
CA SER A 13 -1.98 -0.64 -22.46
C SER A 13 -1.54 -1.12 -21.09
N ARG A 14 -0.63 -2.10 -21.08
CA ARG A 14 -0.07 -2.64 -19.84
C ARG A 14 0.43 -1.46 -19.03
N LEU A 15 -0.14 -1.28 -17.85
CA LEU A 15 0.40 -0.38 -16.84
C LEU A 15 1.91 -0.69 -16.71
N PRO A 16 2.81 0.30 -16.76
CA PRO A 16 4.25 0.04 -16.65
C PRO A 16 4.57 -0.74 -15.35
N THR A 17 5.71 -1.41 -15.29
CA THR A 17 6.13 -2.18 -14.11
C THR A 17 6.40 -1.28 -12.90
N ASP A 18 6.24 -1.82 -11.69
CA ASP A 18 6.66 -1.17 -10.44
C ASP A 18 8.13 -0.77 -10.50
N GLY A 19 8.51 0.30 -9.78
CA GLY A 19 9.90 0.73 -9.72
C GLY A 19 10.12 2.24 -9.52
N TRP A 20 11.39 2.62 -9.60
CA TRP A 20 11.84 4.00 -9.42
C TRP A 20 11.42 4.89 -10.59
N VAL A 21 11.00 6.10 -10.25
CA VAL A 21 10.73 7.21 -11.17
C VAL A 21 11.40 8.48 -10.64
N GLY A 22 11.56 9.51 -11.47
CA GLY A 22 12.21 10.76 -11.05
C GLY A 22 13.74 10.66 -11.00
N THR A 23 14.37 11.47 -10.16
CA THR A 23 15.84 11.53 -10.01
C THR A 23 16.28 11.04 -8.64
N ARG A 24 17.60 10.98 -8.39
CA ARG A 24 18.12 10.62 -7.07
C ARG A 24 17.80 11.69 -6.01
N GLU A 25 17.82 12.96 -6.42
CA GLU A 25 17.60 14.13 -5.57
C GLU A 25 16.13 14.33 -5.24
N LEU A 26 15.26 14.05 -6.22
CA LEU A 26 13.81 14.12 -6.16
C LEU A 26 13.22 12.76 -6.58
N PRO A 27 13.34 11.76 -5.68
CA PRO A 27 12.93 10.41 -6.00
C PRO A 27 11.41 10.31 -6.06
N GLY A 28 10.95 9.39 -6.90
CA GLY A 28 9.63 8.82 -6.81
C GLY A 28 9.66 7.31 -6.97
N TYR A 29 8.59 6.67 -6.52
CA TYR A 29 8.43 5.22 -6.62
C TYR A 29 7.01 4.89 -7.01
N ARG A 30 6.89 3.89 -7.87
CA ARG A 30 5.62 3.35 -8.32
C ARG A 30 5.36 1.97 -7.72
N ALA A 31 4.20 1.82 -7.10
CA ALA A 31 3.68 0.56 -6.59
C ALA A 31 2.24 0.36 -7.08
N GLY A 32 2.04 -0.56 -8.02
CA GLY A 32 0.75 -0.79 -8.67
C GLY A 32 0.27 0.41 -9.48
N ASN A 33 -0.89 0.93 -9.11
CA ASN A 33 -1.51 2.11 -9.70
C ASN A 33 -1.16 3.41 -8.95
N VAL A 34 -0.29 3.36 -7.94
CA VAL A 34 0.11 4.53 -7.16
C VAL A 34 1.52 4.96 -7.52
N VAL A 35 1.73 6.27 -7.67
CA VAL A 35 3.06 6.88 -7.75
C VAL A 35 3.21 7.87 -6.61
N VAL A 36 4.25 7.72 -5.81
CA VAL A 36 4.67 8.71 -4.82
C VAL A 36 5.94 9.37 -5.34
N LYS A 37 5.99 10.70 -5.42
CA LYS A 37 7.22 11.43 -5.77
C LYS A 37 7.42 12.64 -4.87
N LEU A 38 8.68 13.03 -4.73
CA LEU A 38 9.06 14.31 -4.17
C LEU A 38 9.25 15.33 -5.29
N ASP A 39 8.88 16.57 -5.01
CA ASP A 39 9.11 17.71 -5.88
C ASP A 39 9.75 18.87 -5.10
N ASP A 40 10.42 19.75 -5.83
CA ASP A 40 11.06 20.95 -5.31
C ASP A 40 10.28 22.19 -5.78
N LEU A 41 9.41 22.72 -4.91
CA LEU A 41 8.66 23.95 -5.13
C LEU A 41 9.16 25.04 -4.15
N PRO A 42 10.36 25.62 -4.38
CA PRO A 42 11.05 26.44 -3.39
C PRO A 42 10.33 27.75 -3.07
N GLY A 43 9.49 28.24 -4.00
CA GLY A 43 8.66 29.43 -3.79
C GLY A 43 7.44 29.21 -2.89
N VAL A 44 7.11 27.96 -2.54
CA VAL A 44 5.92 27.62 -1.72
C VAL A 44 6.32 27.22 -0.30
N ALA A 45 7.37 26.41 -0.16
CA ALA A 45 7.88 25.97 1.14
C ALA A 45 9.41 25.76 1.05
N PRO A 46 10.23 26.71 1.55
CA PRO A 46 11.67 26.67 1.35
C PRO A 46 12.35 25.56 2.15
N ASP A 47 11.79 25.13 3.28
CA ASP A 47 12.42 24.17 4.18
C ASP A 47 12.02 22.70 3.94
N HIS A 48 10.99 22.48 3.11
CA HIS A 48 10.37 21.18 2.92
C HIS A 48 10.28 20.77 1.45
N PHE A 49 10.29 19.46 1.21
CA PHE A 49 9.90 18.94 -0.09
C PHE A 49 8.39 19.01 -0.27
N TYR A 50 7.97 19.04 -1.53
CA TYR A 50 6.59 18.82 -1.89
C TYR A 50 6.37 17.32 -2.10
N PHE A 51 5.32 16.78 -1.50
CA PHE A 51 4.91 15.39 -1.66
C PHE A 51 3.78 15.32 -2.67
N ASP A 52 3.94 14.48 -3.69
CA ASP A 52 2.90 14.15 -4.65
C ASP A 52 2.56 12.67 -4.59
N LEU A 53 1.28 12.39 -4.42
CA LEU A 53 0.67 11.09 -4.65
C LEU A 53 -0.20 11.16 -5.89
N LEU A 54 0.09 10.31 -6.88
CA LEU A 54 -0.67 10.21 -8.12
C LEU A 54 -1.34 8.85 -8.17
N LEU A 55 -2.65 8.84 -8.39
CA LEU A 55 -3.41 7.65 -8.73
C LEU A 55 -3.46 7.51 -10.25
N LEU A 56 -3.05 6.36 -10.76
CA LEU A 56 -3.02 6.06 -12.18
C LEU A 56 -4.21 5.18 -12.58
N GLY A 57 -4.90 5.61 -13.62
CA GLY A 57 -5.98 4.88 -14.26
C GLY A 57 -5.55 3.84 -15.27
N ALA A 58 -6.54 3.25 -15.93
CA ALA A 58 -6.33 2.36 -17.06
C ALA A 58 -5.50 3.08 -18.14
N GLY A 59 -4.30 2.55 -18.41
CA GLY A 59 -3.34 3.10 -19.36
C GLY A 59 -2.41 4.20 -18.85
N GLY A 60 -2.28 4.33 -17.53
CA GLY A 60 -1.22 5.14 -16.92
C GLY A 60 -1.51 6.64 -16.90
N ARG A 61 -2.74 7.05 -17.23
CA ARG A 61 -3.18 8.43 -17.07
C ARG A 61 -3.41 8.73 -15.60
N ILE A 62 -3.13 9.95 -15.17
CA ILE A 62 -3.44 10.39 -13.80
C ILE A 62 -4.96 10.55 -13.69
N GLU A 63 -5.56 9.84 -12.73
CA GLU A 63 -6.98 9.93 -12.39
C GLU A 63 -7.24 10.85 -11.20
N ASP A 64 -6.34 10.82 -10.20
CA ASP A 64 -6.47 11.60 -8.98
C ASP A 64 -5.08 11.99 -8.45
N THR A 65 -5.02 13.07 -7.67
CA THR A 65 -3.79 13.56 -7.05
C THR A 65 -4.03 14.01 -5.62
N HIS A 66 -3.05 13.72 -4.76
CA HIS A 66 -2.96 14.31 -3.44
C HIS A 66 -1.56 14.88 -3.24
N SER A 67 -1.51 16.19 -3.07
CA SER A 67 -0.27 16.94 -3.12
C SER A 67 -0.18 17.94 -1.98
N GLY A 68 1.04 18.20 -1.50
CA GLY A 68 1.27 19.28 -0.56
C GLY A 68 2.65 19.25 0.10
N PRO A 69 2.98 20.28 0.91
CA PRO A 69 4.24 20.30 1.66
C PRO A 69 4.37 19.08 2.57
N CYS A 70 5.59 18.54 2.65
CA CYS A 70 5.92 17.37 3.47
C CYS A 70 6.75 17.79 4.69
N GLY A 71 6.07 18.04 5.82
CA GLY A 71 6.72 18.40 7.08
C GLY A 71 7.66 17.31 7.60
N ALA A 72 7.37 16.05 7.28
CA ALA A 72 8.17 14.89 7.65
C ALA A 72 9.55 14.82 6.98
N LEU A 73 9.72 15.49 5.84
CA LEU A 73 10.95 15.49 5.04
C LEU A 73 11.48 16.91 4.86
N ALA A 74 12.23 17.38 5.86
CA ALA A 74 13.03 18.58 5.73
C ALA A 74 14.11 18.41 4.65
N ARG A 75 14.47 19.49 3.95
CA ARG A 75 15.44 19.45 2.83
C ARG A 75 16.81 18.88 3.21
N GLN A 76 17.21 18.99 4.46
CA GLN A 76 18.51 18.54 4.96
C GLN A 76 18.58 17.01 5.11
N ARG A 77 17.47 16.30 4.96
CA ARG A 77 17.43 14.83 4.98
C ARG A 77 18.26 14.25 3.83
N SER A 78 18.93 13.14 4.13
CA SER A 78 19.79 12.43 3.19
C SER A 78 19.01 11.90 1.99
N LEU A 79 19.70 11.64 0.88
CA LEU A 79 19.09 11.06 -0.31
C LEU A 79 18.47 9.69 -0.02
N ASP A 80 19.13 8.87 0.80
CA ASP A 80 18.66 7.54 1.17
C ASP A 80 17.35 7.60 1.98
N GLU A 81 17.22 8.57 2.89
CA GLU A 81 15.97 8.80 3.63
C GLU A 81 14.82 9.21 2.70
N ARG A 82 15.09 10.02 1.68
CA ARG A 82 14.08 10.44 0.69
C ARG A 82 13.61 9.25 -0.15
N SER A 83 14.55 8.46 -0.67
CA SER A 83 14.24 7.24 -1.44
C SER A 83 13.48 6.23 -0.59
N ARG A 84 13.91 6.01 0.66
CA ARG A 84 13.20 5.17 1.62
C ARG A 84 11.77 5.64 1.83
N PHE A 85 11.58 6.94 2.04
CA PHE A 85 10.27 7.51 2.28
C PHE A 85 9.32 7.23 1.11
N VAL A 86 9.69 7.59 -0.12
CA VAL A 86 8.76 7.43 -1.26
C VAL A 86 8.41 5.98 -1.54
N ARG A 87 9.39 5.06 -1.42
CA ARG A 87 9.16 3.62 -1.63
C ARG A 87 8.23 3.05 -0.57
N VAL A 88 8.48 3.34 0.70
CA VAL A 88 7.66 2.83 1.81
C VAL A 88 6.22 3.37 1.73
N VAL A 89 6.05 4.66 1.43
CA VAL A 89 4.71 5.25 1.29
C VAL A 89 3.97 4.66 0.09
N ALA A 90 4.63 4.51 -1.07
CA ALA A 90 4.00 3.91 -2.24
C ALA A 90 3.54 2.47 -1.97
N GLU A 91 4.40 1.65 -1.35
CA GLU A 91 4.07 0.26 -1.02
C GLU A 91 2.99 0.14 0.05
N LEU A 92 2.96 1.06 1.03
CA LEU A 92 1.88 1.12 2.01
C LEU A 92 0.53 1.38 1.33
N LEU A 93 0.52 2.28 0.34
CA LEU A 93 -0.68 2.75 -0.35
C LEU A 93 -1.07 1.90 -1.57
N ARG A 94 -0.26 0.92 -1.97
CA ARG A 94 -0.42 0.10 -3.21
C ARG A 94 -1.87 -0.32 -3.51
N HIS A 95 -2.60 -0.73 -2.48
CA HIS A 95 -3.97 -1.24 -2.62
C HIS A 95 -5.05 -0.26 -2.16
N ALA A 96 -4.66 0.80 -1.46
CA ALA A 96 -5.60 1.67 -0.76
C ALA A 96 -6.61 2.38 -1.67
N PRO A 97 -6.21 2.89 -2.85
CA PRO A 97 -7.13 3.56 -3.77
C PRO A 97 -7.99 2.61 -4.62
N ALA A 98 -8.03 1.31 -4.33
CA ALA A 98 -8.89 0.37 -5.08
C ALA A 98 -10.38 0.48 -4.71
N ASP A 99 -10.72 1.30 -3.72
CA ASP A 99 -12.10 1.69 -3.41
C ASP A 99 -12.61 2.72 -4.44
N ASP A 100 -13.92 2.74 -4.68
CA ASP A 100 -14.64 3.69 -5.55
C ASP A 100 -14.48 5.17 -5.16
N ARG A 101 -14.02 5.42 -3.94
CA ARG A 101 -13.77 6.75 -3.36
C ARG A 101 -12.36 7.30 -3.65
N GLY A 102 -11.49 6.55 -4.33
CA GLY A 102 -10.16 7.02 -4.72
C GLY A 102 -9.30 7.52 -3.55
N LEU A 103 -8.53 8.60 -3.74
CA LEU A 103 -7.67 9.15 -2.69
C LEU A 103 -8.45 9.87 -1.58
N ALA A 104 -9.69 10.28 -1.84
CA ALA A 104 -10.52 11.00 -0.87
C ALA A 104 -10.79 10.18 0.40
N ALA A 105 -10.97 8.86 0.27
CA ALA A 105 -11.21 7.97 1.41
C ALA A 105 -10.04 7.90 2.39
N ILE A 106 -8.81 8.16 1.91
CA ILE A 106 -7.58 8.00 2.70
C ILE A 106 -6.90 9.34 3.00
N GLY A 107 -7.55 10.47 2.67
CA GLY A 107 -6.96 11.80 2.80
C GLY A 107 -6.38 12.11 4.18
N GLN A 108 -7.04 11.66 5.26
CA GLN A 108 -6.51 11.83 6.62
C GLN A 108 -5.20 11.07 6.85
N VAL A 109 -5.08 9.86 6.29
CA VAL A 109 -3.85 9.05 6.36
C VAL A 109 -2.73 9.73 5.58
N LEU A 110 -3.05 10.30 4.41
CA LEU A 110 -2.07 11.02 3.58
C LEU A 110 -1.53 12.27 4.28
N SER A 111 -2.40 13.06 4.92
CA SER A 111 -1.98 14.20 5.76
C SER A 111 -1.10 13.74 6.91
N PHE A 112 -1.49 12.65 7.60
CA PHE A 112 -0.69 12.09 8.70
C PHE A 112 0.72 11.68 8.24
N ILE A 113 0.83 10.99 7.09
CA ILE A 113 2.13 10.58 6.53
C ILE A 113 2.99 11.79 6.17
N ARG A 114 2.40 12.83 5.57
CA ARG A 114 3.12 14.06 5.21
C ARG A 114 3.66 14.80 6.43
N GLU A 115 2.96 14.74 7.55
CA GLU A 115 3.34 15.43 8.80
C GLU A 115 4.30 14.61 9.66
N ARG A 116 4.10 13.30 9.76
CA ARG A 116 4.82 12.43 10.72
C ARG A 116 5.87 11.52 10.08
N GLY A 117 5.75 11.27 8.79
CA GLY A 117 6.69 10.48 8.03
C GLY A 117 6.57 8.97 8.22
N VAL A 118 7.66 8.27 7.88
CA VAL A 118 7.72 6.81 7.83
C VAL A 118 8.63 6.20 8.91
N ALA A 119 8.87 6.93 10.01
CA ALA A 119 9.48 6.34 11.19
C ALA A 119 8.59 5.18 11.68
N THR A 120 9.18 4.11 12.23
CA THR A 120 8.49 2.83 12.51
C THR A 120 7.15 3.01 13.21
N ASP A 121 7.09 3.78 14.29
CA ASP A 121 5.85 3.96 15.07
C ASP A 121 4.79 4.76 14.29
N ALA A 122 5.21 5.82 13.59
CA ALA A 122 4.32 6.60 12.73
C ALA A 122 3.78 5.74 11.57
N LEU A 123 4.63 4.90 10.98
CA LEU A 123 4.27 4.04 9.88
C LEU A 123 3.26 2.97 10.31
N VAL A 124 3.43 2.38 11.50
CA VAL A 124 2.45 1.43 12.07
C VAL A 124 1.11 2.11 12.29
N LEU A 125 1.10 3.33 12.85
CA LEU A 125 -0.14 4.08 13.03
C LEU A 125 -0.80 4.45 11.70
N ALA A 126 -0.03 4.88 10.70
CA ALA A 126 -0.54 5.16 9.36
C ALA A 126 -1.19 3.92 8.73
N ALA A 127 -0.59 2.74 8.88
CA ALA A 127 -1.15 1.49 8.39
C ALA A 127 -2.46 1.11 9.10
N GLN A 128 -2.57 1.36 10.40
CA GLN A 128 -3.82 1.12 11.15
C GLN A 128 -4.94 2.07 10.71
N LEU A 129 -4.62 3.37 10.56
CA LEU A 129 -5.58 4.35 10.05
C LEU A 129 -6.05 3.99 8.63
N LEU A 130 -5.15 3.42 7.82
CA LEU A 130 -5.46 2.93 6.48
C LEU A 130 -6.41 1.73 6.52
N ASP A 131 -6.12 0.74 7.37
CA ASP A 131 -6.97 -0.45 7.54
C ASP A 131 -8.39 -0.08 7.98
N ASP A 132 -8.52 0.96 8.80
CA ASP A 132 -9.82 1.49 9.24
C ASP A 132 -10.58 2.19 8.11
N ALA A 133 -9.88 3.01 7.30
CA ALA A 133 -10.48 3.79 6.22
C ALA A 133 -10.91 2.96 4.99
N CYS A 134 -10.17 1.90 4.68
CA CYS A 134 -10.34 1.10 3.46
C CYS A 134 -11.39 -0.01 3.60
N SER A 135 -11.89 -0.54 2.47
CA SER A 135 -12.74 -1.73 2.48
C SER A 135 -12.04 -2.99 2.98
N GLU A 136 -12.81 -4.02 3.38
CA GLU A 136 -12.26 -5.33 3.77
C GLU A 136 -11.38 -5.94 2.68
N GLY A 137 -11.82 -5.89 1.42
CA GLY A 137 -11.08 -6.45 0.29
C GLY A 137 -9.70 -5.80 0.12
N VAL A 138 -9.61 -4.48 0.33
CA VAL A 138 -8.34 -3.74 0.30
C VAL A 138 -7.41 -4.16 1.44
N VAL A 139 -7.95 -4.31 2.66
CA VAL A 139 -7.16 -4.78 3.82
C VAL A 139 -6.64 -6.19 3.56
N VAL A 140 -7.48 -7.09 3.04
CA VAL A 140 -7.06 -8.45 2.67
C VAL A 140 -5.95 -8.44 1.62
N ALA A 141 -6.10 -7.65 0.55
CA ALA A 141 -5.07 -7.53 -0.48
C ALA A 141 -3.74 -6.98 0.07
N SER A 142 -3.80 -5.94 0.90
CA SER A 142 -2.63 -5.36 1.58
C SER A 142 -1.91 -6.37 2.47
N LEU A 143 -2.65 -7.09 3.31
CA LEU A 143 -2.07 -8.09 4.22
C LEU A 143 -1.51 -9.29 3.46
N ASN A 144 -2.19 -9.76 2.41
CA ASN A 144 -1.70 -10.83 1.54
C ASN A 144 -0.37 -10.44 0.89
N HIS A 145 -0.30 -9.26 0.28
CA HIS A 145 0.93 -8.73 -0.32
C HIS A 145 2.07 -8.63 0.69
N LEU A 146 1.82 -8.10 1.88
CA LEU A 146 2.86 -7.96 2.91
C LEU A 146 3.29 -9.30 3.52
N LEU A 147 2.40 -10.28 3.64
CA LEU A 147 2.74 -11.64 4.07
C LEU A 147 3.67 -12.30 3.05
N GLU A 148 3.33 -12.22 1.76
CA GLU A 148 4.16 -12.73 0.67
C GLU A 148 5.52 -12.04 0.62
N LEU A 149 5.59 -10.72 0.79
CA LEU A 149 6.86 -10.00 0.86
C LEU A 149 7.70 -10.34 2.10
N SER A 150 7.04 -10.62 3.23
CA SER A 150 7.74 -10.89 4.49
C SER A 150 8.28 -12.32 4.57
N LEU A 151 7.55 -13.29 4.03
CA LEU A 151 7.79 -14.72 4.26
C LEU A 151 8.01 -15.52 2.97
N GLY A 152 7.59 -15.00 1.82
CA GLY A 152 7.40 -15.76 0.59
C GLY A 152 6.04 -16.47 0.54
N ALA A 153 5.54 -16.76 -0.66
CA ALA A 153 4.18 -17.26 -0.87
C ALA A 153 3.88 -18.59 -0.16
N GLU A 154 4.79 -19.57 -0.26
CA GLU A 154 4.59 -20.89 0.36
C GLU A 154 4.62 -20.83 1.89
N GLU A 155 5.55 -20.06 2.46
CA GLU A 155 5.66 -19.88 3.90
C GLU A 155 4.47 -19.09 4.45
N ALA A 156 4.06 -18.02 3.76
CA ALA A 156 2.88 -17.25 4.11
C ALA A 156 1.62 -18.15 4.18
N GLN A 157 1.42 -19.01 3.17
CA GLN A 157 0.32 -19.98 3.15
C GLN A 157 0.40 -20.94 4.35
N ARG A 158 1.59 -21.45 4.66
CA ARG A 158 1.78 -22.40 5.79
C ARG A 158 1.51 -21.75 7.14
N GLU A 159 2.08 -20.58 7.39
CA GLU A 159 1.89 -19.79 8.60
C GLU A 159 0.41 -19.43 8.78
N MET A 160 -0.27 -19.03 7.70
CA MET A 160 -1.68 -18.70 7.73
C MET A 160 -2.59 -19.91 7.99
N CYS A 161 -2.26 -21.10 7.48
CA CYS A 161 -2.94 -22.33 7.89
C CYS A 161 -2.89 -22.51 9.42
N GLY A 162 -1.73 -22.25 10.04
CA GLY A 162 -1.55 -22.33 11.49
C GLY A 162 -2.36 -21.29 12.26
N VAL A 163 -2.37 -20.03 11.79
CA VAL A 163 -3.18 -18.95 12.36
C VAL A 163 -4.67 -19.28 12.29
N VAL A 164 -5.17 -19.66 11.12
CA VAL A 164 -6.59 -20.03 10.92
C VAL A 164 -6.98 -21.21 11.79
N SER A 165 -6.13 -22.24 11.91
CA SER A 165 -6.41 -23.41 12.75
C SER A 165 -6.57 -23.03 14.23
N ARG A 166 -5.71 -22.14 14.74
CA ARG A 166 -5.81 -21.63 16.12
C ARG A 166 -7.06 -20.78 16.32
N LEU A 167 -7.40 -19.97 15.33
CA LEU A 167 -8.59 -19.11 15.38
C LEU A 167 -9.88 -19.94 15.31
N ALA A 168 -9.93 -20.96 14.46
CA ALA A 168 -11.07 -21.86 14.32
C ALA A 168 -11.33 -22.76 15.54
N GLN A 169 -10.32 -22.97 16.38
CA GLN A 169 -10.48 -23.64 17.69
C GLN A 169 -11.08 -22.72 18.76
N ALA A 170 -11.22 -21.42 18.49
CA ALA A 170 -11.94 -20.51 19.38
C ALA A 170 -13.46 -20.75 19.28
N PRO A 171 -14.21 -20.72 20.40
CA PRO A 171 -15.59 -21.21 20.51
C PRO A 171 -16.63 -20.52 19.61
N GLU A 172 -16.28 -19.45 18.91
CA GLU A 172 -17.18 -18.67 18.03
C GLU A 172 -16.89 -18.83 16.53
N SER A 173 -15.93 -19.67 16.13
CA SER A 173 -15.33 -19.61 14.80
C SER A 173 -15.71 -20.83 13.92
N GLY A 174 -16.47 -20.60 12.84
CA GLY A 174 -16.86 -21.63 11.88
C GLY A 174 -15.66 -22.28 11.18
N HIS A 175 -15.76 -23.58 10.86
CA HIS A 175 -14.69 -24.35 10.20
C HIS A 175 -14.37 -23.86 8.79
N ILE A 176 -13.08 -23.68 8.49
CA ILE A 176 -12.58 -23.41 7.14
C ILE A 176 -11.61 -24.51 6.72
N ASN A 177 -11.96 -25.21 5.64
CA ASN A 177 -11.08 -26.16 4.97
C ASN A 177 -10.43 -25.50 3.74
N GLY A 178 -9.10 -25.48 3.69
CA GLY A 178 -8.33 -25.54 2.44
C GLY A 178 -8.40 -24.36 1.46
N GLY A 179 -8.64 -23.13 1.91
CA GLY A 179 -8.57 -21.94 1.05
C GLY A 179 -7.14 -21.47 0.75
N GLY A 180 -6.93 -20.82 -0.40
CA GLY A 180 -5.68 -20.09 -0.71
C GLY A 180 -5.43 -18.92 0.26
N LEU A 181 -4.22 -18.37 0.27
CA LEU A 181 -3.77 -17.34 1.22
C LEU A 181 -4.77 -16.19 1.40
N ALA A 182 -5.29 -15.63 0.30
CA ALA A 182 -6.28 -14.55 0.35
C ALA A 182 -7.58 -14.94 1.09
N ALA A 183 -8.05 -16.18 0.95
CA ALA A 183 -9.24 -16.66 1.65
C ALA A 183 -8.97 -16.81 3.16
N GLN A 184 -7.77 -17.27 3.53
CA GLN A 184 -7.33 -17.38 4.92
C GLN A 184 -7.20 -16.01 5.57
N VAL A 185 -6.58 -15.05 4.89
CA VAL A 185 -6.48 -13.66 5.36
C VAL A 185 -7.86 -13.03 5.48
N SER A 186 -8.74 -13.23 4.50
CA SER A 186 -10.14 -12.75 4.58
C SER A 186 -10.87 -13.30 5.79
N TYR A 187 -10.71 -14.58 6.12
CA TYR A 187 -11.29 -15.14 7.34
C TYR A 187 -10.76 -14.49 8.61
N VAL A 188 -9.45 -14.27 8.71
CA VAL A 188 -8.86 -13.57 9.86
C VAL A 188 -9.41 -12.16 9.97
N VAL A 189 -9.48 -11.41 8.86
CA VAL A 189 -10.01 -10.04 8.86
C VAL A 189 -11.49 -10.01 9.28
N ARG A 190 -12.31 -10.93 8.80
CA ARG A 190 -13.74 -11.03 9.18
C ARG A 190 -13.93 -11.37 10.64
N THR A 191 -13.13 -12.30 11.15
CA THR A 191 -13.27 -12.82 12.51
C THR A 191 -12.71 -11.84 13.55
N VAL A 192 -11.58 -11.19 13.26
CA VAL A 192 -10.86 -10.32 14.20
C VAL A 192 -11.18 -8.83 14.00
N GLY A 193 -11.67 -8.46 12.81
CA GLY A 193 -11.94 -7.09 12.38
C GLY A 193 -10.73 -6.41 11.73
N LYS A 194 -10.98 -5.54 10.73
CA LYS A 194 -9.96 -4.82 9.93
C LYS A 194 -8.89 -4.14 10.81
N ALA A 195 -9.34 -3.35 11.78
CA ALA A 195 -8.50 -2.57 12.71
C ALA A 195 -7.47 -3.42 13.48
N ARG A 196 -7.78 -4.71 13.69
CA ARG A 196 -7.01 -5.61 14.56
C ARG A 196 -6.26 -6.68 13.78
N ALA A 197 -6.68 -6.99 12.55
CA ALA A 197 -6.15 -8.09 11.75
C ALA A 197 -4.63 -8.03 11.60
N ARG A 198 -4.08 -6.86 11.23
CA ARG A 198 -2.63 -6.66 11.05
C ARG A 198 -1.84 -6.98 12.32
N ARG A 199 -2.30 -6.49 13.47
CA ARG A 199 -1.68 -6.75 14.77
C ARG A 199 -1.76 -8.24 15.14
N TYR A 200 -2.92 -8.83 14.96
CA TYR A 200 -3.16 -10.24 15.24
C TYR A 200 -2.25 -11.15 14.41
N LEU A 201 -2.09 -10.88 13.12
CA LEU A 201 -1.20 -11.64 12.24
C LEU A 201 0.27 -11.56 12.69
N ARG A 202 0.74 -10.39 13.15
CA ARG A 202 2.10 -10.23 13.69
C ARG A 202 2.32 -11.06 14.96
N GLU A 203 1.32 -11.15 15.82
CA GLU A 203 1.43 -11.91 17.07
C GLU A 203 1.44 -13.43 16.81
N GLY A 204 0.86 -13.87 15.68
CA GLY A 204 0.77 -15.28 15.31
C GLY A 204 1.83 -15.80 14.32
N THR A 205 2.66 -14.93 13.73
CA THR A 205 3.60 -15.29 12.64
C THR A 205 4.84 -14.39 12.65
N ALA A 206 5.85 -14.66 11.82
CA ALA A 206 7.00 -13.75 11.60
C ALA A 206 6.68 -12.54 10.68
N PHE A 207 5.40 -12.25 10.45
CA PHE A 207 4.91 -11.14 9.64
C PHE A 207 5.33 -9.77 10.20
N LYS A 208 5.78 -8.89 9.31
CA LYS A 208 6.01 -7.48 9.64
C LYS A 208 4.75 -6.66 9.36
N LEU A 209 4.41 -5.78 10.31
CA LEU A 209 3.19 -4.97 10.25
C LEU A 209 3.13 -4.06 9.02
N VAL A 210 4.27 -3.58 8.54
CA VAL A 210 4.33 -2.50 7.56
C VAL A 210 5.44 -2.76 6.54
N PRO A 211 5.35 -2.17 5.34
CA PRO A 211 6.43 -2.24 4.37
C PRO A 211 7.71 -1.66 4.97
N THR A 212 8.80 -2.40 4.85
CA THR A 212 10.13 -1.99 5.34
C THR A 212 11.13 -2.06 4.20
N PRO A 213 12.13 -1.15 4.13
CA PRO A 213 13.03 -1.06 2.97
C PRO A 213 13.71 -2.38 2.60
N ASP A 214 14.05 -3.19 3.60
CA ASP A 214 14.71 -4.49 3.47
C ASP A 214 13.82 -5.57 2.82
N MET A 215 12.49 -5.41 2.81
CA MET A 215 11.58 -6.32 2.10
C MET A 215 11.73 -6.26 0.59
N PHE A 216 12.32 -5.20 0.05
CA PHE A 216 12.19 -4.88 -1.37
C PHE A 216 13.49 -5.07 -2.16
N GLY A 217 14.52 -5.65 -1.55
CA GLY A 217 15.87 -5.72 -2.11
C GLY A 217 16.50 -4.33 -2.20
N VAL A 218 17.70 -4.20 -1.63
CA VAL A 218 18.56 -3.02 -1.81
C VAL A 218 19.60 -3.37 -2.86
#